data_AF-A0A6I3DA47-F1
#
_entry.id   AF-A0A6I3DA47-F1
#
_cell.length_a   1.000
_cell.length_b   1.000
_cell.length_c   1.000
_cell.angle_alpha   90.00
_cell.angle_beta   90.00
_cell.angle_gamma   90.00
#
_symmetry.space_group_name_H-M   'P 1'
#
loop_
_entity.id
_entity.type
_entity.pdbx_description
1 polymer ?
#
loop_
_entity_poly.entity_id
_entity_poly.type
_entity_poly.pdbx_seq_one_letter_code
_entity_poly.pdbx_strand_id
1 'polypeptide(L)'
;MAGNAHPGILFNPHAYEASELDNASRSLMESTINYFESLGKNRITSDDNAGVWYADFCDFLAESGAFATLMTPAGYGAEDSRWDTWRNCHFSEITAFYSLGYWYAWQVSMLGLGP
;
A
#
# COMPACT_ATOMS: atom_id res chain seq x y z
N MET A 1 -5.67 0.98 31.21
CA MET A 1 -4.93 0.26 30.16
C MET A 1 -5.92 -0.04 29.06
N ALA A 2 -6.07 0.87 28.09
CA ALA A 2 -6.93 0.61 26.93
C ALA A 2 -6.30 -0.53 26.12
N GLY A 3 -7.11 -1.55 25.83
CA GLY A 3 -6.64 -2.77 25.17
C GLY A 3 -6.08 -2.47 23.79
N ASN A 4 -4.94 -3.09 23.49
CA ASN A 4 -4.41 -3.23 22.14
C ASN A 4 -5.41 -4.04 21.32
N ALA A 5 -6.38 -3.37 20.72
CA ALA A 5 -7.16 -3.96 19.64
C ALA A 5 -6.30 -3.88 18.38
N HIS A 6 -5.99 -5.03 17.79
CA HIS A 6 -5.85 -5.09 16.34
C HIS A 6 -7.12 -4.43 15.77
N PRO A 7 -7.03 -3.41 14.91
CA PRO A 7 -8.15 -2.52 14.62
C PRO A 7 -9.20 -3.26 13.78
N GLY A 8 -10.17 -3.90 14.43
CA GLY A 8 -11.28 -4.59 13.78
C GLY A 8 -10.89 -5.76 12.87
N ILE A 9 -11.89 -6.52 12.44
CA ILE A 9 -11.75 -7.50 11.32
C ILE A 9 -11.56 -6.77 9.97
N LEU A 10 -11.90 -5.48 9.92
CA LEU A 10 -11.94 -4.69 8.70
C LEU A 10 -10.99 -3.51 8.82
N PHE A 11 -10.19 -3.30 7.77
CA PHE A 11 -9.36 -2.12 7.59
C PHE A 11 -10.15 -0.82 7.76
N ASN A 12 -9.56 0.13 8.51
CA ASN A 12 -10.07 1.49 8.66
C ASN A 12 -8.91 2.49 8.48
N PRO A 13 -8.88 3.27 7.39
CA PRO A 13 -7.77 4.19 7.12
C PRO A 13 -7.65 5.31 8.16
N HIS A 14 -8.73 5.70 8.83
CA HIS A 14 -8.71 6.76 9.85
C HIS A 14 -8.23 6.28 11.24
N ALA A 15 -8.04 4.98 11.41
CA ALA A 15 -7.51 4.37 12.63
C ALA A 15 -6.37 3.40 12.33
N TYR A 16 -5.70 3.60 11.19
CA TYR A 16 -4.60 2.74 10.77
C TYR A 16 -3.39 2.97 11.67
N GLU A 17 -2.96 1.91 12.33
CA GLU A 17 -1.82 1.89 13.24
C GLU A 17 -1.07 0.57 13.04
N ALA A 18 0.18 0.65 12.59
CA ALA A 18 1.00 -0.52 12.26
C ALA A 18 2.32 -0.48 13.02
N SER A 19 2.21 -0.53 14.35
CA SER A 19 3.35 -0.44 15.29
C SER A 19 4.38 -1.57 15.12
N GLU A 20 3.98 -2.69 14.53
CA GLU A 20 4.81 -3.85 14.25
C GLU A 20 5.66 -3.70 12.98
N LEU A 21 5.34 -2.75 12.10
CA LEU A 21 6.13 -2.44 10.92
C LEU A 21 7.34 -1.56 11.28
N ASP A 22 8.43 -1.68 10.51
CA ASP A 22 9.52 -0.70 10.61
C ASP A 22 9.10 0.67 10.08
N ASN A 23 9.89 1.68 10.45
CA ASN A 23 9.56 3.08 10.20
C ASN A 23 9.37 3.36 8.70
N ALA A 24 10.21 2.81 7.83
CA ALA A 24 10.12 3.04 6.39
C ALA A 24 8.81 2.44 5.83
N SER A 25 8.51 1.20 6.21
CA SER A 25 7.27 0.53 5.79
C SER A 25 6.04 1.27 6.32
N ARG A 26 6.04 1.66 7.61
CA ARG A 26 4.92 2.40 8.21
C ARG A 26 4.67 3.74 7.54
N SER A 27 5.72 4.54 7.34
CA SER A 27 5.60 5.82 6.65
C SER A 27 5.10 5.66 5.21
N LEU A 28 5.51 4.60 4.51
CA LEU A 28 4.97 4.27 3.19
C LEU A 28 3.45 3.98 3.26
N MET A 29 2.99 3.15 4.20
CA MET A 29 1.56 2.86 4.37
C MET A 29 0.74 4.12 4.68
N GLU A 30 1.20 4.94 5.63
CA GLU A 30 0.57 6.21 5.99
C GLU A 30 0.50 7.18 4.80
N SER A 31 1.60 7.31 4.05
CA SER A 31 1.63 8.15 2.84
C SER A 31 0.69 7.66 1.75
N THR A 32 0.52 6.34 1.63
CA THR A 32 -0.40 5.72 0.67
C THR A 32 -1.85 5.98 1.03
N ILE A 33 -2.19 5.86 2.31
CA ILE A 33 -3.52 6.25 2.82
C ILE A 33 -3.78 7.74 2.55
N ASN A 34 -2.82 8.60 2.90
CA ASN A 34 -2.95 10.04 2.69
C ASN A 34 -3.11 10.40 1.20
N TYR A 35 -2.41 9.71 0.30
CA TYR A 35 -2.59 9.86 -1.14
C TYR A 35 -4.04 9.60 -1.54
N PHE A 36 -4.61 8.45 -1.19
CA PHE A 36 -5.99 8.12 -1.55
C PHE A 36 -7.02 9.04 -0.89
N GLU A 37 -6.83 9.40 0.39
CA GLU A 37 -7.69 10.36 1.07
C GLU A 37 -7.66 11.74 0.39
N SER A 38 -6.53 12.14 -0.17
CA SER A 38 -6.41 13.40 -0.93
C SER A 38 -7.17 13.39 -2.26
N LEU A 39 -7.31 12.22 -2.91
CA LEU A 39 -8.14 12.06 -4.11
C LEU A 39 -9.63 12.16 -3.75
N GLY A 40 -10.00 11.57 -2.62
CA GLY A 40 -11.36 11.51 -2.10
C GLY A 40 -12.25 10.46 -2.78
N LYS A 41 -13.22 9.95 -2.02
CA LYS A 41 -14.13 8.86 -2.42
C LYS A 41 -14.83 9.07 -3.76
N ASN A 42 -15.32 10.29 -4.02
CA ASN A 42 -16.09 10.60 -5.22
C ASN A 42 -15.26 10.40 -6.50
N ARG A 43 -14.01 10.88 -6.48
CA ARG A 43 -13.09 10.73 -7.60
C ARG A 43 -12.76 9.26 -7.81
N ILE A 44 -12.30 8.59 -6.76
CA ILE A 44 -11.89 7.17 -6.82
C ILE A 44 -13.03 6.31 -7.39
N THR A 45 -14.25 6.48 -6.88
CA THR A 45 -15.41 5.69 -7.34
C THR A 45 -15.78 6.01 -8.80
N SER A 46 -15.71 7.28 -9.20
CA SER A 46 -16.01 7.69 -10.58
C SER A 46 -14.99 7.13 -11.56
N ASP A 47 -13.70 7.25 -11.23
CA ASP A 47 -12.59 6.81 -12.07
C ASP A 47 -12.60 5.28 -12.22
N ASP A 48 -12.87 4.54 -11.13
CA ASP A 48 -13.00 3.08 -11.13
C ASP A 48 -14.14 2.60 -12.03
N ASN A 49 -15.34 3.17 -11.88
CA ASN A 49 -16.51 2.81 -12.71
C ASN A 49 -16.32 3.17 -14.19
N ALA A 50 -15.55 4.21 -14.48
CA ALA A 50 -15.26 4.66 -15.83
C ALA A 50 -14.04 3.94 -16.45
N GLY A 51 -13.32 3.11 -15.69
CA GLY A 51 -12.11 2.42 -16.16
C GLY A 51 -10.99 3.39 -16.53
N VAL A 52 -10.88 4.51 -15.81
CA VAL A 52 -9.85 5.53 -16.06
C VAL A 52 -8.48 4.98 -15.70
N TRP A 53 -7.49 5.24 -16.56
CA TRP A 53 -6.10 4.87 -16.29
C TRP A 53 -5.51 5.72 -15.16
N TYR A 54 -4.95 5.05 -14.14
CA TYR A 54 -4.43 5.63 -12.90
C TYR A 54 -2.97 6.13 -13.00
N ALA A 55 -2.68 6.98 -14.00
CA ALA A 55 -1.31 7.48 -14.23
C ALA A 55 -0.71 8.16 -12.99
N ASP A 56 -1.50 8.94 -12.25
CA ASP A 56 -1.07 9.62 -11.03
C ASP A 56 -0.71 8.65 -9.90
N PHE A 57 -1.37 7.49 -9.82
CA PHE A 57 -0.98 6.46 -8.87
C PHE A 57 0.34 5.80 -9.26
N CYS A 58 0.61 5.61 -10.56
CA CYS A 58 1.91 5.14 -11.02
C CYS A 58 3.03 6.13 -10.67
N ASP A 59 2.76 7.44 -10.81
CA ASP A 59 3.70 8.49 -10.40
C ASP A 59 3.93 8.45 -8.88
N PHE A 60 2.86 8.33 -8.08
CA PHE A 60 2.96 8.16 -6.63
C PHE A 60 3.80 6.94 -6.23
N LEU A 61 3.61 5.78 -6.88
CA LEU A 61 4.39 4.57 -6.60
C LEU A 61 5.89 4.76 -6.87
N ALA A 62 6.22 5.50 -7.94
CA ALA A 62 7.60 5.82 -8.28
C ALA A 62 8.22 6.81 -7.27
N GLU A 63 7.51 7.89 -6.95
CA GLU A 63 7.98 8.93 -6.02
C GLU A 63 8.13 8.43 -4.58
N SER A 64 7.18 7.61 -4.12
CA SER A 64 7.22 7.00 -2.78
C SER A 64 8.25 5.88 -2.64
N GLY A 65 8.79 5.37 -3.75
CA GLY A 65 9.69 4.22 -3.75
C GLY A 65 9.02 2.94 -3.23
N ALA A 66 7.70 2.80 -3.42
CA ALA A 66 6.91 1.70 -2.86
C ALA A 66 7.47 0.33 -3.25
N PHE A 67 7.78 0.13 -4.54
CA PHE A 67 8.33 -1.13 -5.04
C PHE A 67 9.75 -1.40 -4.53
N ALA A 68 10.61 -0.38 -4.48
CA ALA A 68 11.96 -0.53 -3.97
C ALA A 68 11.95 -0.96 -2.49
N THR A 69 11.03 -0.39 -1.71
CA THR A 69 10.88 -0.66 -0.27
C THR A 69 10.29 -2.04 0.01
N LEU A 70 9.26 -2.45 -0.74
CA LEU A 70 8.47 -3.63 -0.39
C LEU A 70 8.80 -4.89 -1.22
N MET A 71 9.30 -4.73 -2.44
CA MET A 71 9.44 -5.84 -3.39
C MET A 71 10.90 -6.20 -3.72
N THR A 72 11.89 -5.43 -3.27
CA THR A 72 13.30 -5.74 -3.58
C THR A 72 13.79 -6.92 -2.73
N PRO A 73 14.21 -8.04 -3.34
CA PRO A 73 14.74 -9.17 -2.57
C PRO A 73 16.07 -8.84 -1.91
N ALA A 74 16.40 -9.59 -0.86
CA ALA A 74 17.69 -9.46 -0.17
C ALA A 74 18.85 -9.68 -1.13
N GLY A 75 19.85 -8.79 -1.08
CA GLY A 75 21.03 -8.81 -1.95
C GLY A 75 20.86 -8.09 -3.30
N TYR A 76 19.67 -7.59 -3.62
CA TYR A 76 19.40 -6.85 -4.87
C TYR A 76 19.10 -5.36 -4.66
N GLY A 77 19.21 -4.87 -3.43
CA GLY A 77 18.92 -3.48 -3.07
C GLY A 77 19.72 -2.99 -1.87
N ALA A 78 19.11 -2.09 -1.09
CA ALA A 78 19.66 -1.64 0.18
C ALA A 78 19.84 -2.79 1.18
N GLU A 79 20.65 -2.58 2.22
CA GLU A 79 20.99 -3.61 3.22
C GLU A 79 19.76 -4.25 3.90
N ASP A 80 18.68 -3.49 4.04
CA ASP A 80 17.42 -3.93 4.63
C ASP A 80 16.39 -4.47 3.62
N SER A 81 16.74 -4.55 2.33
CA SER A 81 15.88 -5.11 1.28
C SER A 81 15.54 -6.56 1.61
N ARG A 82 14.24 -6.88 1.61
CA ARG A 82 13.75 -8.24 1.88
C ARG A 82 12.34 -8.39 1.36
N TRP A 83 12.01 -9.62 0.97
CA TRP A 83 10.62 -10.02 0.87
C TRP A 83 10.06 -10.20 2.29
N ASP A 84 8.97 -9.50 2.60
CA ASP A 84 8.24 -9.67 3.84
C ASP A 84 6.74 -9.57 3.55
N THR A 85 6.10 -10.74 3.57
CA THR A 85 4.68 -10.92 3.28
C THR A 85 3.79 -10.09 4.19
N TRP A 86 4.20 -9.80 5.44
CA TRP A 86 3.38 -9.02 6.36
C TRP A 86 3.18 -7.58 5.86
N ARG A 87 4.25 -6.90 5.46
CA ARG A 87 4.14 -5.53 4.90
C ARG A 87 3.43 -5.52 3.56
N ASN A 88 3.69 -6.54 2.73
CA ASN A 88 3.06 -6.67 1.43
C ASN A 88 1.54 -6.85 1.58
N CYS A 89 1.09 -7.59 2.60
CA CYS A 89 -0.32 -7.70 2.96
C CYS A 89 -0.92 -6.36 3.41
N HIS A 90 -0.21 -5.56 4.22
CA HIS A 90 -0.66 -4.21 4.59
C HIS A 90 -0.88 -3.32 3.36
N PHE A 91 0.10 -3.26 2.44
CA PHE A 91 -0.05 -2.46 1.22
C PHE A 91 -1.18 -2.99 0.31
N SER A 92 -1.33 -4.32 0.24
CA SER A 92 -2.42 -4.97 -0.49
C SER A 92 -3.79 -4.62 0.09
N GLU A 93 -3.93 -4.62 1.43
CA GLU A 93 -5.17 -4.28 2.10
C GLU A 93 -5.53 -2.81 1.89
N ILE A 94 -4.57 -1.90 2.02
CA ILE A 94 -4.75 -0.47 1.77
C ILE A 94 -5.22 -0.22 0.34
N THR A 95 -4.47 -0.71 -0.66
CA THR A 95 -4.81 -0.49 -2.07
C THR A 95 -6.15 -1.11 -2.46
N ALA A 96 -6.46 -2.31 -1.96
CA ALA A 96 -7.74 -2.98 -2.22
C ALA A 96 -8.93 -2.27 -1.58
N PHE A 97 -8.73 -1.61 -0.43
CA PHE A 97 -9.80 -0.84 0.22
C PHE A 97 -10.27 0.34 -0.64
N TYR A 98 -9.34 1.02 -1.33
CA TYR A 98 -9.67 2.21 -2.12
C TYR A 98 -10.21 1.88 -3.53
N SER A 99 -9.58 0.97 -4.28
CA SER A 99 -10.12 0.45 -5.55
C SER A 99 -9.35 -0.78 -6.01
N LEU A 100 -10.05 -1.70 -6.67
CA LEU A 100 -9.43 -2.89 -7.29
C LEU A 100 -8.45 -2.52 -8.41
N GLY A 101 -8.63 -1.37 -9.08
CA GLY A 101 -7.70 -0.88 -10.10
C GLY A 101 -6.31 -0.57 -9.53
N TYR A 102 -6.25 0.12 -8.40
CA TYR A 102 -4.98 0.41 -7.72
C TYR A 102 -4.34 -0.86 -7.14
N TRP A 103 -5.15 -1.73 -6.54
CA TRP A 103 -4.68 -3.03 -6.06
C TRP A 103 -4.10 -3.87 -7.20
N TYR A 104 -4.75 -3.88 -8.37
CA TYR A 104 -4.26 -4.61 -9.54
C TYR A 104 -2.87 -4.12 -9.95
N ALA A 105 -2.66 -2.80 -10.05
CA ALA A 105 -1.37 -2.21 -10.40
C ALA A 105 -0.24 -2.68 -9.47
N TRP A 106 -0.51 -2.69 -8.17
CA TRP A 106 0.40 -3.21 -7.14
C TRP A 106 0.62 -4.72 -7.29
N GLN A 107 -0.44 -5.52 -7.32
CA GLN A 107 -0.36 -6.97 -7.23
C GLN A 107 0.32 -7.59 -8.46
N VAL A 108 0.01 -7.12 -9.66
CA VAL A 108 0.61 -7.69 -10.88
C VAL A 108 2.09 -7.33 -11.03
N SER A 109 2.51 -6.19 -10.48
CA SER A 109 3.93 -5.81 -10.40
C SER A 109 4.72 -6.76 -9.51
N MET A 110 4.06 -7.36 -8.51
CA MET A 110 4.66 -8.26 -7.54
C MET A 110 4.85 -9.70 -8.06
N LEU A 111 4.09 -10.14 -9.08
CA LEU A 111 4.00 -11.55 -9.48
C LEU A 111 5.34 -12.20 -9.87
N GLY A 112 6.29 -11.43 -10.40
CA GLY A 112 7.61 -11.94 -10.78
C GLY A 112 8.63 -11.98 -9.64
N LEU A 113 8.26 -11.48 -8.45
CA LEU A 113 9.18 -11.27 -7.31
C LEU A 113 8.81 -12.11 -6.08
N GLY A 114 7.64 -12.77 -6.10
CA GLY A 114 7.22 -13.67 -5.04
C GLY A 114 8.08 -14.95 -4.97
N PRO A 115 8.39 -15.46 -3.76
CA PRO A 115 9.13 -16.70 -3.56
C PRO A 115 8.34 -17.97 -3.88
#